data_AF-A0A1Y3WZ23-F1
#
_entry.id   AF-A0A1Y3WZ23-F1
#
_cell.length_a   1.000
_cell.length_b   1.000
_cell.length_c   1.000
_cell.angle_alpha   90.00
_cell.angle_beta   90.00
_cell.angle_gamma   90.00
#
_symmetry.space_group_name_H-M   'P 1'
#
loop_
_entity.id
_entity.type
_entity.pdbx_description
1 polymer ?
#
loop_
_entity_poly.entity_id
_entity_poly.type
_entity_poly.pdbx_seq_one_letter_code
_entity_poly.pdbx_strand_id
1 'polypeptide(L)'
;MREKLLELLNREGLRPSQLAEILEINPAGISHILAGRNKPSFELLQKILRRFPKINPDWLLLDSDQIYRSEIPNPVSGSPTDKTQAEKNNLDNTLFGNTSNGGSKSGTPKITSPGNTALPESANGGHPVASNIPTTGNLSKAGIKRIVIFYEDQTFETYTPANL
;
A
#
# COMPACT_ATOMS: atom_id res chain seq x y z
N MET A 1 1.63 -13.78 -9.13
CA MET A 1 0.48 -12.97 -8.61
C MET A 1 -0.84 -13.08 -9.38
N ARG A 2 -0.91 -12.82 -10.70
CA ARG A 2 -2.18 -12.99 -11.46
C ARG A 2 -2.80 -14.37 -11.22
N GLU A 3 -1.99 -15.41 -11.35
CA GLU A 3 -2.36 -16.79 -11.11
C GLU A 3 -2.83 -17.02 -9.68
N LYS A 4 -2.14 -16.46 -8.68
CA LYS A 4 -2.54 -16.52 -7.26
C LYS A 4 -3.93 -15.91 -7.05
N LEU A 5 -4.23 -14.79 -7.72
CA LEU A 5 -5.55 -14.15 -7.65
C LEU A 5 -6.64 -15.00 -8.33
N LEU A 6 -6.33 -15.64 -9.46
CA LEU A 6 -7.24 -16.57 -10.13
C LEU A 6 -7.50 -17.82 -9.29
N GLU A 7 -6.46 -18.39 -8.68
CA GLU A 7 -6.58 -19.54 -7.78
C GLU A 7 -7.43 -19.17 -6.56
N LEU A 8 -7.22 -17.98 -5.98
CA LEU A 8 -8.05 -17.46 -4.89
C LEU A 8 -9.52 -17.37 -5.30
N LEU A 9 -9.81 -16.79 -6.46
CA LEU A 9 -11.17 -16.67 -6.98
C LEU A 9 -11.82 -18.04 -7.18
N ASN A 10 -11.08 -19.02 -7.71
CA ASN A 10 -11.57 -20.36 -7.95
C ASN A 10 -11.86 -21.11 -6.63
N ARG A 11 -10.96 -21.02 -5.66
CA ARG A 11 -11.08 -21.65 -4.33
C ARG A 11 -12.25 -21.11 -3.53
N GLU A 12 -12.43 -19.79 -3.55
CA GLU A 12 -13.50 -19.11 -2.81
C GLU A 12 -14.82 -19.05 -3.61
N GLY A 13 -14.83 -19.52 -4.88
CA GLY A 13 -16.00 -19.47 -5.75
C GLY A 13 -16.47 -18.05 -6.08
N LEU A 14 -15.54 -17.09 -6.09
CA LEU A 14 -15.83 -15.66 -6.26
C LEU A 14 -15.61 -15.21 -7.70
N ARG A 15 -16.44 -14.27 -8.18
CA ARG A 15 -16.17 -13.52 -9.41
C ARG A 15 -15.25 -12.33 -9.12
N PRO A 16 -14.44 -11.85 -10.10
CA PRO A 16 -13.57 -10.69 -9.91
C PRO A 16 -14.27 -9.44 -9.36
N SER A 17 -15.49 -9.19 -9.81
CA SER A 17 -16.32 -8.07 -9.36
C SER A 17 -16.71 -8.20 -7.89
N GLN A 18 -17.04 -9.42 -7.44
CA GLN A 18 -17.40 -9.70 -6.04
C GLN A 18 -16.18 -9.58 -5.13
N LEU A 19 -15.02 -10.03 -5.59
CA LEU A 19 -13.77 -9.83 -4.85
C LEU A 19 -13.46 -8.35 -4.68
N ALA A 20 -13.67 -7.53 -5.72
CA ALA A 20 -13.46 -6.08 -5.63
C ALA A 20 -14.39 -5.42 -4.61
N GLU A 21 -15.65 -5.84 -4.57
CA GLU A 21 -16.65 -5.39 -3.60
C GLU A 21 -16.27 -5.80 -2.17
N ILE A 22 -15.92 -7.07 -1.95
CA ILE A 22 -15.50 -7.60 -0.65
C ILE A 22 -14.25 -6.90 -0.11
N LEU A 23 -13.31 -6.55 -0.98
CA LEU A 23 -12.08 -5.85 -0.62
C LEU A 23 -12.26 -4.33 -0.56
N GLU A 24 -13.43 -3.81 -0.93
CA GLU A 24 -13.74 -2.38 -1.02
C GLU A 24 -12.69 -1.63 -1.87
N ILE A 25 -12.45 -2.12 -3.08
CA ILE A 25 -11.53 -1.52 -4.05
C ILE A 25 -12.20 -1.34 -5.40
N ASN A 26 -11.62 -0.48 -6.24
CA ASN A 26 -12.12 -0.26 -7.60
C ASN A 26 -12.01 -1.57 -8.42
N PRO A 27 -13.11 -2.07 -9.02
CA PRO A 27 -13.10 -3.24 -9.90
C PRO A 27 -12.12 -3.16 -11.07
N ALA A 28 -11.82 -1.95 -11.55
CA ALA A 28 -10.80 -1.73 -12.57
C ALA A 28 -9.41 -2.18 -12.09
N GLY A 29 -9.09 -1.98 -10.80
CA GLY A 29 -7.82 -2.42 -10.21
C GLY A 29 -7.63 -3.93 -10.30
N ILE A 30 -8.64 -4.71 -9.87
CA ILE A 30 -8.64 -6.17 -10.00
C ILE A 30 -8.56 -6.58 -11.47
N SER A 31 -9.37 -5.97 -12.33
CA SER A 31 -9.42 -6.33 -13.75
C SER A 31 -8.08 -6.13 -14.46
N HIS A 32 -7.38 -5.03 -14.20
CA HIS A 32 -6.07 -4.78 -14.80
C HIS A 32 -4.98 -5.75 -14.31
N ILE A 33 -5.03 -6.18 -13.04
CA ILE A 33 -4.12 -7.20 -12.49
C ILE A 33 -4.42 -8.56 -13.14
N LEU A 34 -5.71 -8.90 -13.27
CA LEU A 34 -6.15 -10.10 -13.98
C LEU A 34 -5.86 -10.05 -15.48
N ALA A 35 -5.65 -8.88 -16.08
CA ALA A 35 -5.19 -8.73 -17.46
C ALA A 35 -3.65 -8.79 -17.58
N GLY A 36 -2.91 -8.84 -16.46
CA GLY A 36 -1.45 -8.89 -16.45
C GLY A 36 -0.77 -7.56 -16.78
N ARG A 37 -1.51 -6.45 -16.86
CA ARG A 37 -0.96 -5.13 -17.21
C ARG A 37 -0.47 -4.34 -15.99
N ASN A 38 -0.95 -4.70 -14.80
CA ASN A 38 -0.62 -4.02 -13.54
C ASN A 38 -0.19 -5.00 -12.45
N LYS A 39 0.72 -4.55 -11.59
CA LYS A 39 1.11 -5.26 -10.36
C LYS A 39 0.13 -4.89 -9.23
N PRO A 40 -0.25 -5.84 -8.36
CA PRO A 40 -1.10 -5.52 -7.20
C PRO A 40 -0.41 -4.51 -6.28
N SER A 41 -1.18 -3.56 -5.75
CA SER A 41 -0.70 -2.64 -4.74
C SER A 41 -0.50 -3.35 -3.40
N PHE A 42 0.35 -2.79 -2.53
CA PHE A 42 0.52 -3.30 -1.17
C PHE A 42 -0.78 -3.30 -0.37
N GLU A 43 -1.57 -2.22 -0.48
CA GLU A 43 -2.91 -2.10 0.10
C GLU A 43 -3.84 -3.25 -0.31
N LEU A 44 -3.80 -3.65 -1.58
CA LEU A 44 -4.58 -4.79 -2.07
C LEU A 44 -4.16 -6.08 -1.37
N LEU A 45 -2.85 -6.33 -1.28
CA LEU A 45 -2.31 -7.52 -0.62
C LEU A 45 -2.72 -7.56 0.86
N GLN A 46 -2.63 -6.42 1.56
CA GLN A 46 -3.07 -6.31 2.95
C GLN A 46 -4.56 -6.57 3.11
N LYS A 47 -5.41 -5.99 2.25
CA LYS A 47 -6.86 -6.22 2.26
C LYS A 47 -7.19 -7.70 2.03
N ILE A 48 -6.49 -8.37 1.12
CA ILE A 48 -6.65 -9.81 0.89
C ILE A 48 -6.31 -10.59 2.16
N LEU A 49 -5.14 -10.37 2.75
CA LEU A 49 -4.72 -11.10 3.95
C LEU A 49 -5.62 -10.82 5.17
N ARG A 50 -6.16 -9.61 5.29
CA ARG A 50 -7.13 -9.27 6.35
C ARG A 50 -8.48 -9.93 6.15
N ARG A 51 -8.96 -10.02 4.90
CA ARG A 51 -10.27 -10.60 4.60
C ARG A 51 -10.23 -12.13 4.58
N PHE A 52 -9.11 -12.69 4.15
CA PHE A 52 -8.88 -14.12 4.03
C PHE A 52 -7.73 -14.54 4.95
N PRO A 53 -7.92 -14.52 6.28
CA PRO A 53 -6.86 -14.81 7.26
C PRO A 53 -6.35 -16.26 7.21
N LYS A 54 -7.07 -17.15 6.51
CA LYS A 54 -6.65 -18.53 6.27
C LYS A 54 -5.54 -18.64 5.23
N ILE A 55 -5.39 -17.64 4.35
CA ILE A 55 -4.37 -17.61 3.31
C ILE A 55 -3.01 -17.42 3.95
N ASN A 56 -2.03 -18.19 3.47
CA ASN A 56 -0.64 -18.03 3.84
C ASN A 56 -0.06 -16.78 3.15
N PRO A 57 0.47 -15.79 3.91
CA PRO A 57 1.17 -14.65 3.32
C PRO A 57 2.37 -15.05 2.47
N ASP A 58 3.06 -16.14 2.81
CA ASP A 58 4.25 -16.59 2.08
C ASP A 58 3.87 -17.14 0.70
N TRP A 59 2.68 -17.72 0.54
CA TRP A 59 2.17 -18.13 -0.77
C TRP A 59 1.82 -16.94 -1.65
N LEU A 60 1.30 -15.87 -1.04
CA LEU A 60 0.88 -14.68 -1.77
C LEU A 60 2.07 -13.77 -2.14
N LEU A 61 3.08 -13.70 -1.28
CA LEU A 61 4.19 -12.74 -1.37
C LEU A 61 5.53 -13.37 -1.79
N LEU A 62 5.80 -14.62 -1.37
CA LEU A 62 7.08 -15.32 -1.59
C LEU A 62 6.93 -16.53 -2.53
N ASP A 63 5.77 -16.69 -3.18
CA ASP A 63 5.46 -17.80 -4.09
C ASP A 63 5.65 -19.20 -3.48
N SER A 64 5.41 -19.36 -2.17
CA SER A 64 5.32 -20.67 -1.53
C SER A 64 4.23 -21.56 -2.17
N ASP A 65 4.34 -22.87 -1.99
CA ASP A 65 3.35 -23.85 -2.47
C ASP A 65 2.11 -23.92 -1.57
N GLN A 66 2.26 -23.61 -0.28
CA GLN A 66 1.19 -23.76 0.71
C GLN A 66 0.24 -22.58 0.71
N ILE A 67 -0.91 -22.71 0.02
CA ILE A 67 -1.94 -21.66 -0.07
C ILE A 67 -2.53 -21.27 1.28
N TYR A 68 -2.76 -22.26 2.14
CA TYR A 68 -3.39 -22.06 3.45
C TYR A 68 -2.39 -22.31 4.57
N ARG A 69 -2.60 -21.64 5.69
CA ARG A 69 -1.82 -21.86 6.92
C ARG A 69 -2.19 -23.23 7.52
N SER A 70 -1.17 -23.98 7.93
CA SER A 70 -1.28 -25.31 8.58
C SER A 70 -1.99 -25.27 9.95
N GLU A 71 -1.90 -24.14 10.65
CA GLU A 71 -2.60 -23.90 11.91
C GLU A 71 -3.29 -22.53 11.90
N ILE A 72 -4.60 -22.49 12.10
CA ILE A 72 -5.31 -21.24 12.42
C ILE A 72 -4.79 -20.82 13.80
N PRO A 73 -4.11 -19.67 13.95
CA PRO A 73 -3.78 -19.16 15.27
C PRO A 73 -5.11 -18.73 15.88
N ASN A 74 -5.70 -19.58 16.71
CA ASN A 74 -6.70 -19.12 17.66
C ASN A 74 -6.03 -17.99 18.47
N PRO A 75 -6.61 -16.78 18.55
CA PRO A 75 -6.00 -15.67 19.29
C PRO A 75 -6.02 -15.86 20.84
N VAL A 76 -6.12 -17.09 21.34
CA VAL A 76 -6.15 -17.42 22.77
C VAL A 76 -5.43 -18.72 23.07
N SER A 77 -4.19 -18.57 23.55
CA SER A 77 -3.44 -19.44 24.48
C SER A 77 -1.98 -19.52 24.08
N GLY A 78 -1.17 -18.65 24.69
CA GLY A 78 0.25 -18.91 24.82
C GLY A 78 0.44 -20.14 25.71
N SER A 79 0.85 -21.25 25.12
CA SER A 79 1.60 -22.29 25.81
C SER A 79 2.49 -22.99 24.79
N PRO A 80 3.82 -22.76 24.81
CA PRO A 80 4.74 -23.75 24.30
C PRO A 80 4.89 -24.82 25.38
N THR A 81 4.14 -25.91 25.24
CA THR A 81 4.52 -27.18 25.87
C THR A 81 5.02 -28.09 24.76
N ASP A 82 6.34 -28.21 24.65
CA ASP A 82 6.94 -29.53 24.41
C ASP A 82 8.26 -29.67 25.18
N LYS A 83 8.36 -30.82 25.84
CA LYS A 83 9.38 -31.23 26.81
C LYS A 83 10.67 -31.62 26.04
N THR A 84 11.88 -31.47 26.57
CA THR A 84 12.52 -32.52 27.38
C THR A 84 13.91 -32.06 27.90
N GLN A 85 13.99 -31.99 29.24
CA GLN A 85 15.06 -32.44 30.16
C GLN A 85 16.43 -31.74 30.25
N ALA A 86 16.53 -30.99 31.36
CA ALA A 86 17.59 -31.00 32.38
C ALA A 86 19.05 -30.77 31.97
N GLU A 87 19.58 -29.59 32.36
CA GLU A 87 20.80 -29.50 33.18
C GLU A 87 20.69 -28.27 34.11
N LYS A 88 21.02 -28.49 35.39
CA LYS A 88 21.22 -27.44 36.40
C LYS A 88 22.37 -26.54 35.93
N ASN A 89 22.25 -25.22 36.06
CA ASN A 89 23.31 -24.34 36.59
C ASN A 89 22.87 -22.87 36.68
N ASN A 90 23.02 -22.34 37.90
CA ASN A 90 23.22 -20.95 38.30
C ASN A 90 22.19 -19.86 37.91
N LEU A 91 21.33 -19.60 38.89
CA LEU A 91 20.68 -18.31 39.12
C LEU A 91 21.69 -17.36 39.78
N ASP A 92 22.29 -16.44 39.03
CA ASP A 92 22.55 -15.07 39.49
C ASP A 92 23.05 -14.22 38.29
N ASN A 93 22.24 -13.26 37.86
CA ASN A 93 22.72 -11.97 37.39
C ASN A 93 21.54 -11.04 37.21
N THR A 94 21.21 -10.36 38.30
CA THR A 94 20.32 -9.20 38.32
C THR A 94 20.99 -8.07 37.51
N LEU A 95 20.64 -7.94 36.22
CA LEU A 95 21.18 -6.92 35.32
C LEU A 95 20.65 -5.50 35.61
N PHE A 96 19.72 -5.35 36.55
CA PHE A 96 19.28 -4.04 37.03
C PHE A 96 19.86 -3.79 38.42
N GLY A 97 21.19 -3.68 38.44
CA GLY A 97 21.96 -3.21 39.58
C GLY A 97 21.68 -1.74 39.83
N ASN A 98 20.99 -1.48 40.92
CA ASN A 98 20.66 -0.17 41.45
C ASN A 98 21.96 0.53 41.93
N THR A 99 22.39 1.61 41.25
CA THR A 99 23.34 2.56 41.84
C THR A 99 22.73 3.96 41.83
N SER A 100 22.25 4.34 43.00
CA SER A 100 22.00 5.72 43.38
C SER A 100 23.31 6.53 43.37
N ASN A 101 23.24 7.71 42.74
CA ASN A 101 23.63 9.02 43.31
C ASN A 101 24.57 9.86 42.42
N GLY A 102 24.15 11.11 42.14
CA GLY A 102 25.04 12.24 41.87
C GLY A 102 24.95 12.88 40.48
N GLY A 103 24.25 14.02 40.39
CA GLY A 103 24.59 15.05 39.39
C GLY A 103 23.46 15.67 38.56
N SER A 104 22.50 16.37 39.18
CA SER A 104 21.66 17.33 38.46
C SER A 104 22.47 18.56 38.04
N LYS A 105 22.76 18.73 36.75
CA LYS A 105 22.98 20.04 36.12
C LYS A 105 22.52 20.05 34.65
N SER A 106 21.47 20.84 34.42
CA SER A 106 21.29 21.85 33.36
C SER A 106 21.69 21.51 31.91
N GLY A 107 20.71 21.61 31.00
CA GLY A 107 20.99 21.87 29.57
C GLY A 107 19.81 21.62 28.65
N THR A 108 18.92 22.60 28.51
CA THR A 108 17.97 22.71 27.39
C THR A 108 18.70 22.89 26.05
N PRO A 109 18.12 22.40 24.95
CA PRO A 109 18.29 23.11 23.68
C PRO A 109 16.92 23.46 23.05
N LYS A 110 16.80 24.77 22.87
CA LYS A 110 15.80 25.53 22.12
C LYS A 110 15.98 25.29 20.62
N ILE A 111 14.92 24.90 19.91
CA ILE A 111 14.88 24.85 18.45
C ILE A 111 14.38 26.22 17.95
N THR A 112 15.28 26.97 17.32
CA THR A 112 14.98 28.20 16.58
C THR A 112 15.01 27.92 15.09
N SER A 113 13.88 28.12 14.42
CA SER A 113 13.76 28.19 12.96
C SER A 113 14.30 29.52 12.43
N PRO A 114 14.91 29.51 11.24
CA PRO A 114 14.90 30.70 10.39
C PRO A 114 14.53 30.42 8.91
N GLY A 115 13.85 31.39 8.31
CA GLY A 115 13.88 31.70 6.88
C GLY A 115 12.57 31.42 6.13
N ASN A 116 11.72 32.36 5.74
CA ASN A 116 11.82 33.61 4.94
C ASN A 116 11.27 33.45 3.50
N THR A 117 10.33 34.37 3.21
CA THR A 117 9.58 34.71 2.00
C THR A 117 10.42 34.96 0.74
N ALA A 118 9.94 34.58 -0.45
CA ALA A 118 9.65 35.50 -1.59
C ALA A 118 9.59 34.82 -2.99
N LEU A 119 8.59 35.23 -3.78
CA LEU A 119 8.56 35.25 -5.26
C LEU A 119 9.66 36.18 -5.81
N PRO A 120 10.18 35.95 -7.05
CA PRO A 120 9.69 36.61 -8.29
C PRO A 120 9.76 35.70 -9.55
N GLU A 121 8.79 35.71 -10.48
CA GLU A 121 8.63 36.55 -11.70
C GLU A 121 9.53 36.20 -12.92
N SER A 122 8.86 35.82 -14.02
CA SER A 122 9.14 35.89 -15.47
C SER A 122 10.57 35.71 -16.04
N ALA A 123 10.71 34.78 -17.00
CA ALA A 123 10.97 35.10 -18.42
C ALA A 123 11.15 33.83 -19.31
N ASN A 124 10.33 33.77 -20.37
CA ASN A 124 10.62 33.39 -21.76
C ASN A 124 11.55 32.19 -22.08
N GLY A 125 11.02 31.20 -22.81
CA GLY A 125 11.81 30.17 -23.50
C GLY A 125 10.93 29.20 -24.29
N GLY A 126 10.77 29.44 -25.60
CA GLY A 126 10.00 28.58 -26.49
C GLY A 126 10.70 27.25 -26.79
N HIS A 127 9.91 26.18 -26.88
CA HIS A 127 10.30 24.92 -27.51
C HIS A 127 9.16 24.37 -28.40
N PRO A 128 9.50 23.73 -29.53
CA PRO A 128 8.54 23.34 -30.56
C PRO A 128 7.83 22.05 -30.16
N VAL A 129 6.50 22.10 -30.04
CA VAL A 129 5.69 20.90 -29.83
C VAL A 129 5.34 20.26 -31.18
N ALA A 130 5.99 19.13 -31.46
CA ALA A 130 5.53 18.19 -32.48
C ALA A 130 4.14 17.66 -32.09
N SER A 131 3.14 18.03 -32.88
CA SER A 131 1.76 17.56 -32.73
C SER A 131 1.64 16.11 -33.12
N ASN A 132 1.58 15.22 -32.13
CA ASN A 132 1.03 13.87 -32.29
C ASN A 132 -0.26 13.77 -31.46
N ILE A 133 -1.30 14.48 -31.90
CA ILE A 133 -2.67 14.19 -31.46
C ILE A 133 -3.20 13.11 -32.42
N PRO A 134 -3.49 11.87 -31.96
CA PRO A 134 -4.24 10.94 -32.78
C PRO A 134 -5.67 11.45 -32.91
N THR A 135 -5.93 12.17 -34.00
CA THR A 135 -7.29 12.47 -34.48
C THR A 135 -7.91 11.15 -34.95
N THR A 136 -8.44 10.35 -34.04
CA THR A 136 -9.33 9.24 -34.43
C THR A 136 -10.33 8.97 -33.33
N GLY A 137 -11.54 9.45 -33.56
CA GLY A 137 -12.70 9.20 -32.72
C GLY A 137 -13.72 10.26 -33.03
N ASN A 138 -14.72 9.90 -33.83
CA ASN A 138 -15.87 10.73 -34.15
C ASN A 138 -16.57 11.15 -32.84
N LEU A 139 -16.16 12.28 -32.28
CA LEU A 139 -16.66 12.82 -31.01
C LEU A 139 -17.84 13.78 -31.23
N SER A 140 -18.56 13.65 -32.34
CA SER A 140 -19.66 14.55 -32.70
C SER A 140 -21.05 14.11 -32.18
N LYS A 141 -21.12 13.20 -31.18
CA LYS A 141 -22.42 12.86 -30.56
C LYS A 141 -22.42 12.65 -29.04
N ALA A 142 -21.26 12.52 -28.41
CA ALA A 142 -21.17 12.35 -26.96
C ALA A 142 -20.78 13.69 -26.32
N GLY A 143 -21.66 14.24 -25.48
CA GLY A 143 -21.35 15.44 -24.70
C GLY A 143 -20.10 15.22 -23.85
N ILE A 144 -19.18 16.18 -23.87
CA ILE A 144 -17.97 16.13 -23.06
C ILE A 144 -18.38 16.24 -21.59
N LYS A 145 -18.07 15.21 -20.79
CA LYS A 145 -18.41 15.20 -19.35
C LYS A 145 -17.37 15.93 -18.50
N ARG A 146 -16.09 15.88 -18.90
CA ARG A 146 -14.95 16.43 -18.15
C ARG A 146 -13.71 16.51 -19.03
N ILE A 147 -12.92 17.55 -18.84
CA ILE A 147 -11.57 17.72 -19.40
C ILE A 147 -10.60 17.82 -18.23
N VAL A 148 -9.47 17.11 -18.30
CA VAL A 148 -8.37 17.20 -17.33
C VAL A 148 -7.10 17.54 -18.10
N ILE A 149 -6.42 18.61 -17.68
CA ILE A 149 -5.19 19.11 -18.27
C ILE A 149 -4.06 18.83 -17.27
N PHE A 150 -2.99 18.18 -17.73
CA PHE A 150 -1.80 17.91 -16.92
C PHE A 150 -0.67 18.84 -17.36
N TYR A 151 -0.01 19.47 -16.40
CA TYR A 151 1.14 20.33 -16.60
C TYR A 151 2.44 19.56 -16.27
N GLU A 152 3.57 20.04 -16.80
CA GLU A 152 4.87 19.40 -16.60
C GLU A 152 5.38 19.47 -15.16
N ASP A 153 4.90 20.46 -14.39
CA ASP A 153 5.18 20.62 -12.96
C ASP A 153 4.37 19.63 -12.07
N GLN A 154 3.75 18.62 -12.70
CA GLN A 154 2.89 17.62 -12.07
C GLN A 154 1.60 18.19 -11.47
N THR A 155 1.27 19.45 -11.78
CA THR A 155 -0.04 20.01 -11.45
C THR A 155 -1.08 19.63 -12.50
N PHE A 156 -2.36 19.76 -12.16
CA PHE A 156 -3.44 19.51 -13.10
C PHE A 156 -4.62 20.45 -12.88
N GLU A 157 -5.34 20.74 -13.96
CA GLU A 157 -6.59 21.49 -13.94
C GLU A 157 -7.74 20.64 -14.48
N THR A 158 -8.95 20.84 -13.93
CA THR A 158 -10.14 20.10 -14.33
C THR A 158 -11.26 21.05 -14.72
N TYR A 159 -11.82 20.85 -15.91
CA TYR A 159 -13.00 21.56 -16.39
C TYR A 159 -14.19 20.61 -16.51
N THR A 160 -15.31 20.98 -15.90
CA THR A 160 -16.60 20.29 -16.06
C THR A 160 -17.55 21.27 -16.74
N PRO A 161 -17.93 21.07 -18.02
CA PRO A 161 -18.89 21.95 -18.67
C PRO A 161 -20.22 21.87 -17.90
N ALA A 162 -20.72 23.03 -17.47
CA ALA A 162 -22.05 23.12 -16.89
C ALA A 162 -23.08 22.86 -17.99
N ASN A 163 -24.01 21.94 -17.76
CA ASN A 163 -25.19 21.83 -18.61
C ASN A 163 -26.03 23.10 -18.41
N LEU A 164 -26.10 23.93 -19.46
CA LEU A 164 -27.11 24.99 -19.57
C LEU A 164 -28.48 24.37 -19.87
#